data_AF-A0A8E2E838-F1
#
_entry.id   AF-A0A8E2E838-F1
#
_cell.length_a   1.000
_cell.length_b   1.000
_cell.length_c   1.000
_cell.angle_alpha   90.00
_cell.angle_beta   90.00
_cell.angle_gamma   90.00
#
_symmetry.space_group_name_H-M   'P 1'
#
loop_
_entity.id
_entity.type
_entity.pdbx_description
1 polymer ?
#
loop_
_entity_poly.entity_id
_entity_poly.type
_entity_poly.pdbx_seq_one_letter_code
_entity_poly.pdbx_strand_id
1 'polypeptide(L)'
;ICNSNNNTSKYRCPGCSSRTCSLPCYKRHQQWAQCSGKRDPTKYVKRSELATPAGIDHDYNFIAGIERRVDRVEQDVEESPIGMSDPVRKQPAPVKNSAFEKHLRDARVIIVRAPTGMSRERSNNTRLNKKRTQIIWTLEWIHEDQSRELQEVGETTQISEAYRLLLAHRQPLTHRQSKSKKRKFQDESAKELPEAPEYTTVTRHEARQSPMRVEEEEAKPASASGVDLSVGNPTTKSALEDCSTEQLPADTNDAKPICPDVHFYLVKPHTSSTRCVLIPLPPDSTLAACLRDRVVLEFPTIQVLSKSPESLPSGFQLEDDYLDDFSKEQGELDELLATVQPSLALTLKNEHRVAQSTKCLDEDFDDKKILEVLKRDLDTQF
;
A
#
# COMPACT_ATOMS: atom_id res chain seq x y z
N ILE A 1 8.07 -25.90 -35.44
CA ILE A 1 9.38 -26.54 -35.76
C ILE A 1 9.39 -27.98 -35.20
N CYS A 2 8.79 -28.93 -35.95
CA CYS A 2 8.93 -30.37 -35.68
C CYS A 2 10.09 -30.84 -36.58
N ASN A 3 11.26 -31.12 -36.02
CA ASN A 3 12.47 -31.55 -36.74
C ASN A 3 12.39 -33.00 -37.30
N SER A 4 11.18 -33.43 -37.66
CA SER A 4 10.86 -34.79 -38.13
C SER A 4 9.81 -34.65 -39.23
N ASN A 5 10.27 -34.55 -40.48
CA ASN A 5 9.47 -34.16 -41.65
C ASN A 5 8.35 -35.16 -42.05
N ASN A 6 8.21 -36.30 -41.36
CA ASN A 6 7.24 -37.36 -41.70
C ASN A 6 5.98 -37.41 -40.81
N ASN A 7 5.82 -36.55 -39.80
CA ASN A 7 4.70 -36.65 -38.86
C ASN A 7 3.70 -35.48 -38.98
N THR A 8 2.45 -35.81 -39.34
CA THR A 8 1.31 -34.86 -39.33
C THR A 8 1.12 -34.22 -37.95
N SER A 9 0.78 -32.93 -37.89
CA SER A 9 0.55 -32.25 -36.62
C SER A 9 -0.71 -32.76 -35.90
N LYS A 10 -0.56 -33.21 -34.66
CA LYS A 10 -1.65 -33.70 -33.80
C LYS A 10 -2.12 -32.69 -32.75
N TYR A 11 -1.27 -31.72 -32.39
CA TYR A 11 -1.51 -30.75 -31.33
C TYR A 11 -1.35 -29.31 -31.83
N ARG A 12 -2.02 -28.36 -31.17
CA ARG A 12 -1.92 -26.91 -31.42
C ARG A 12 -1.72 -26.18 -30.09
N CYS A 13 -0.75 -25.28 -30.03
CA CYS A 13 -0.51 -24.47 -28.85
C CYS A 13 -1.59 -23.40 -28.65
N PRO A 14 -2.20 -23.26 -27.46
CA PRO A 14 -3.23 -22.24 -27.23
C PRO A 14 -2.64 -20.82 -27.10
N GLY A 15 -1.37 -20.68 -26.74
CA GLY A 15 -0.69 -19.37 -26.66
C GLY A 15 -0.28 -18.80 -28.02
N CYS A 16 0.47 -19.56 -28.82
CA CYS A 16 1.05 -19.09 -30.09
C CYS A 16 0.46 -19.75 -31.35
N SER A 17 -0.57 -20.60 -31.23
CA SER A 17 -1.16 -21.38 -32.34
C SER A 17 -0.19 -22.31 -33.09
N SER A 18 1.05 -22.50 -32.62
CA SER A 18 2.01 -23.39 -33.26
C SER A 18 1.50 -24.84 -33.28
N ARG A 19 1.65 -25.50 -34.43
CA ARG A 19 1.25 -26.90 -34.63
C ARG A 19 2.41 -27.84 -34.31
N THR A 20 2.15 -28.89 -33.54
CA THR A 20 3.17 -29.87 -33.12
C THR A 20 2.70 -31.32 -33.34
N CYS A 21 3.65 -32.17 -33.69
CA CYS A 21 3.46 -33.57 -34.07
C CYS A 21 3.26 -34.50 -32.86
N SER A 22 3.75 -34.13 -31.67
CA SER A 22 3.71 -34.93 -30.44
C SER A 22 3.86 -34.06 -29.17
N LEU A 23 3.53 -34.60 -27.99
CA LEU A 23 3.72 -33.91 -26.70
C LEU A 23 5.20 -33.52 -26.41
N PRO A 24 6.22 -34.36 -26.70
CA PRO A 24 7.62 -33.92 -26.64
C PRO A 24 7.92 -32.71 -27.55
N CYS A 25 7.37 -32.68 -28.77
CA CYS A 25 7.51 -31.52 -29.65
C CYS A 25 6.72 -30.30 -29.16
N TYR A 26 5.62 -30.49 -28.43
CA TYR A 26 4.94 -29.41 -27.71
C TYR A 26 5.83 -28.82 -26.61
N LYS A 27 6.39 -29.64 -25.71
CA LYS A 27 7.30 -29.16 -24.65
C LYS A 27 8.55 -28.48 -25.22
N ARG A 28 9.13 -29.04 -26.28
CA ARG A 28 10.28 -28.43 -26.99
C ARG A 28 9.94 -27.07 -27.61
N HIS A 29 8.72 -26.88 -28.14
CA HIS A 29 8.30 -25.57 -28.63
C HIS A 29 8.19 -24.54 -27.50
N GLN A 30 7.68 -24.93 -26.32
CA GLN A 30 7.57 -24.04 -25.17
C GLN A 30 8.95 -23.51 -24.75
N GLN A 31 9.96 -24.38 -24.74
CA GLN A 31 11.34 -24.02 -24.42
C GLN A 31 11.98 -23.15 -25.52
N TRP A 32 11.97 -23.59 -26.78
CA TRP A 32 12.66 -22.90 -27.88
C TRP A 32 12.04 -21.57 -28.28
N ALA A 33 10.71 -21.45 -28.22
CA ALA A 33 10.00 -20.21 -28.54
C ALA A 33 9.70 -19.36 -27.29
N GLN A 34 10.28 -19.70 -26.13
CA GLN A 34 9.99 -19.08 -24.82
C GLN A 34 8.47 -18.91 -24.55
N CYS A 35 7.68 -19.88 -25.02
CA CYS A 35 6.23 -19.81 -25.00
C CYS A 35 5.68 -20.50 -23.76
N SER A 36 4.91 -19.77 -22.96
CA SER A 36 4.23 -20.31 -21.77
C SER A 36 3.35 -21.53 -22.07
N GLY A 37 2.86 -21.68 -23.31
CA GLY A 37 1.89 -22.69 -23.69
C GLY A 37 0.52 -22.49 -23.05
N LYS A 38 0.27 -21.31 -22.45
CA LYS A 38 -1.03 -20.87 -21.97
C LYS A 38 -1.54 -19.76 -22.90
N ARG A 39 -2.85 -19.67 -23.09
CA ARG A 39 -3.47 -18.50 -23.74
C ARG A 39 -3.30 -17.31 -22.81
N ASP A 40 -2.96 -16.14 -23.36
CA ASP A 40 -2.93 -14.90 -22.60
C ASP A 40 -4.37 -14.35 -22.51
N PRO A 41 -4.98 -14.28 -21.32
CA PRO A 41 -6.36 -13.80 -21.17
C PRO A 41 -6.47 -12.29 -21.27
N THR A 42 -5.40 -11.52 -21.02
CA THR A 42 -5.43 -10.04 -21.05
C THR A 42 -5.07 -9.45 -22.41
N LYS A 43 -4.93 -10.29 -23.44
CA LYS A 43 -4.63 -9.84 -24.79
C LYS A 43 -5.82 -9.05 -25.35
N TYR A 44 -5.56 -7.82 -25.82
CA TYR A 44 -6.56 -6.97 -26.45
C TYR A 44 -7.28 -7.67 -27.63
N VAL A 45 -8.62 -7.66 -27.59
CA VAL A 45 -9.53 -8.15 -28.64
C VAL A 45 -10.40 -6.97 -29.07
N LYS A 46 -10.65 -6.81 -30.38
CA LYS A 46 -11.50 -5.72 -30.88
C LYS A 46 -12.95 -5.95 -30.48
N ARG A 47 -13.72 -4.88 -30.20
CA ARG A 47 -15.13 -4.96 -29.80
C ARG A 47 -16.01 -5.79 -30.76
N SER A 48 -15.72 -5.75 -32.06
CA SER A 48 -16.41 -6.55 -33.09
C SER A 48 -16.11 -8.05 -33.04
N GLU A 49 -14.93 -8.43 -32.53
CA GLU A 49 -14.52 -9.82 -32.34
C GLU A 49 -15.02 -10.36 -30.99
N LEU A 50 -15.09 -9.49 -29.98
CA LEU A 50 -15.62 -9.81 -28.65
C LEU A 50 -17.15 -10.04 -28.66
N ALA A 51 -17.88 -9.25 -29.45
CA ALA A 51 -19.33 -9.39 -29.65
C ALA A 51 -19.72 -10.61 -30.53
N THR A 52 -18.97 -11.71 -30.42
CA THR A 52 -19.27 -13.00 -31.04
C THR A 52 -19.50 -14.05 -29.94
N PRO A 53 -20.28 -15.13 -30.19
CA PRO A 53 -20.50 -16.17 -29.19
C PRO A 53 -19.20 -16.78 -28.64
N ALA A 54 -18.16 -16.89 -29.47
CA ALA A 54 -16.84 -17.37 -29.06
C ALA A 54 -16.02 -16.35 -28.23
N GLY A 55 -16.29 -15.05 -28.39
CA GLY A 55 -15.74 -14.00 -27.53
C GLY A 55 -16.40 -13.98 -26.15
N ILE A 56 -17.73 -14.14 -26.10
CA ILE A 56 -18.49 -14.23 -24.85
C ILE A 56 -18.11 -15.49 -24.06
N ASP A 57 -18.00 -16.65 -24.72
CA ASP A 57 -17.55 -17.90 -24.09
C ASP A 57 -16.11 -17.81 -23.55
N HIS A 58 -15.21 -17.08 -24.23
CA HIS A 58 -13.87 -16.81 -23.73
C HIS A 58 -13.88 -16.07 -22.39
N ASP A 59 -14.65 -14.99 -22.30
CA ASP A 59 -14.70 -14.15 -21.10
C ASP A 59 -15.47 -14.84 -19.96
N TYR A 60 -16.54 -15.57 -20.28
CA TYR A 60 -17.24 -16.41 -19.32
C TYR A 60 -16.32 -17.48 -18.71
N ASN A 61 -15.56 -18.21 -19.54
CA ASN A 61 -14.60 -19.21 -19.05
C ASN A 61 -13.45 -18.57 -18.23
N PHE A 62 -13.08 -17.33 -18.50
CA PHE A 62 -12.09 -16.59 -17.71
C PHE A 62 -12.66 -16.19 -16.34
N ILE A 63 -13.84 -15.56 -16.30
CA ILE A 63 -14.51 -15.12 -15.06
C ILE A 63 -14.86 -16.32 -14.18
N ALA A 64 -15.54 -17.33 -14.73
CA ALA A 64 -15.85 -18.57 -14.02
C ALA A 64 -14.60 -19.37 -13.63
N GLY A 65 -13.44 -19.10 -14.26
CA GLY A 65 -12.14 -19.63 -13.87
C GLY A 65 -11.44 -18.84 -12.76
N ILE A 66 -11.83 -17.59 -12.53
CA ILE A 66 -11.42 -16.78 -11.37
C ILE A 66 -12.28 -17.15 -10.17
N GLU A 67 -13.60 -17.19 -10.31
CA GLU A 67 -14.56 -17.60 -9.27
C GLU A 67 -14.15 -18.95 -8.68
N ARG A 68 -14.07 -20.01 -9.50
CA ARG A 68 -13.60 -21.35 -9.09
C ARG A 68 -12.17 -21.41 -8.50
N ARG A 69 -11.39 -20.34 -8.58
CA ARG A 69 -10.09 -20.22 -7.90
C ARG A 69 -10.19 -19.47 -6.58
N VAL A 70 -11.12 -18.53 -6.45
CA VAL A 70 -11.49 -17.89 -5.18
C VAL A 70 -12.17 -18.93 -4.30
N ASP A 71 -13.21 -19.61 -4.80
CA ASP A 71 -13.95 -20.66 -4.08
C ASP A 71 -13.02 -21.74 -3.52
N ARG A 72 -11.99 -22.15 -4.29
CA ARG A 72 -10.98 -23.11 -3.83
C ARG A 72 -10.04 -22.57 -2.76
N VAL A 73 -9.68 -21.29 -2.82
CA VAL A 73 -8.85 -20.67 -1.78
C VAL A 73 -9.65 -20.48 -0.50
N GLU A 74 -10.95 -20.16 -0.61
CA GLU A 74 -11.87 -20.11 0.51
C GLU A 74 -12.07 -21.50 1.12
N GLN A 75 -12.36 -22.53 0.29
CA GLN A 75 -12.45 -23.92 0.72
C GLN A 75 -11.13 -24.45 1.31
N ASP A 76 -9.96 -24.18 0.71
CA ASP A 76 -8.65 -24.56 1.27
C ASP A 76 -8.38 -23.87 2.63
N VAL A 77 -8.97 -22.69 2.88
CA VAL A 77 -8.89 -21.96 4.15
C VAL A 77 -9.85 -22.52 5.20
N GLU A 78 -11.06 -22.93 4.81
CA GLU A 78 -12.06 -23.55 5.67
C GLU A 78 -11.73 -25.02 6.01
N GLU A 79 -11.29 -25.80 5.03
CA GLU A 79 -10.97 -27.22 5.18
C GLU A 79 -9.60 -27.48 5.79
N SER A 80 -8.69 -26.49 5.83
CA SER A 80 -7.39 -26.61 6.53
C SER A 80 -7.61 -26.82 8.04
N PRO A 81 -7.44 -28.05 8.57
CA PRO A 81 -7.57 -28.28 10.00
C PRO A 81 -6.35 -27.68 10.70
N ILE A 82 -6.47 -27.47 12.01
CA ILE A 82 -5.43 -26.84 12.83
C ILE A 82 -4.10 -27.63 12.74
N GLY A 83 -3.19 -27.14 11.89
CA GLY A 83 -1.78 -27.49 11.86
C GLY A 83 -1.39 -28.71 11.01
N MET A 84 -1.17 -28.53 9.69
CA MET A 84 -0.18 -29.30 8.91
C MET A 84 0.06 -28.71 7.50
N SER A 85 0.91 -27.68 7.39
CA SER A 85 1.54 -27.26 6.12
C SER A 85 2.75 -26.35 6.39
N ASP A 86 3.84 -26.52 5.62
CA ASP A 86 5.12 -25.80 5.77
C ASP A 86 5.02 -24.25 5.84
N PRO A 87 6.01 -23.57 6.46
CA PRO A 87 5.92 -22.17 6.84
C PRO A 87 6.17 -21.20 5.68
N VAL A 88 5.26 -21.17 4.70
CA VAL A 88 5.09 -20.01 3.81
C VAL A 88 4.43 -18.88 4.60
N ARG A 89 5.22 -18.30 5.52
CA ARG A 89 5.00 -17.07 6.31
C ARG A 89 3.55 -16.57 6.36
N LYS A 90 2.63 -17.42 6.84
CA LYS A 90 1.24 -17.01 7.12
C LYS A 90 1.35 -15.92 8.18
N GLN A 91 1.02 -14.68 7.81
CA GLN A 91 0.83 -13.63 8.81
C GLN A 91 -0.21 -14.18 9.79
N PRO A 92 0.06 -14.20 11.10
CA PRO A 92 -0.88 -14.77 12.05
C PRO A 92 -2.21 -14.03 11.89
N ALA A 93 -3.30 -14.79 11.80
CA ALA A 93 -4.65 -14.22 11.81
C ALA A 93 -4.74 -13.22 12.98
N PRO A 94 -5.38 -12.05 12.79
CA PRO A 94 -5.38 -11.00 13.79
C PRO A 94 -5.90 -11.59 15.10
N VAL A 95 -5.00 -11.61 16.10
CA VAL A 95 -5.32 -12.12 17.42
C VAL A 95 -6.32 -11.13 18.01
N LYS A 96 -7.61 -11.47 17.88
CA LYS A 96 -8.71 -10.72 18.47
C LYS A 96 -8.34 -10.42 19.92
N ASN A 97 -8.20 -9.14 20.26
CA ASN A 97 -7.63 -8.60 21.52
C ASN A 97 -6.10 -8.40 21.55
N SER A 98 -5.45 -8.12 20.42
CA SER A 98 -4.07 -7.62 20.44
C SER A 98 -4.01 -6.23 21.09
N ALA A 99 -2.87 -5.87 21.71
CA ALA A 99 -2.68 -4.54 22.30
C ALA A 99 -2.83 -3.40 21.26
N PHE A 100 -2.61 -3.70 19.98
CA PHE A 100 -2.82 -2.79 18.86
C PHE A 100 -4.31 -2.57 18.59
N GLU A 101 -5.11 -3.64 18.50
CA GLU A 101 -6.58 -3.54 18.37
C GLU A 101 -7.23 -2.83 19.55
N LYS A 102 -6.73 -3.07 20.77
CA LYS A 102 -7.20 -2.33 21.96
C LYS A 102 -6.94 -0.83 21.80
N HIS A 103 -5.71 -0.45 21.45
CA HIS A 103 -5.36 0.96 21.25
C HIS A 103 -6.22 1.63 20.16
N LEU A 104 -6.48 0.94 19.04
CA LEU A 104 -7.37 1.43 17.99
C LEU A 104 -8.81 1.61 18.48
N ARG A 105 -9.33 0.68 19.29
CA ARG A 105 -10.67 0.77 19.89
C ARG A 105 -10.76 1.95 20.87
N ASP A 106 -9.76 2.11 21.73
CA ASP A 106 -9.69 3.20 22.72
C ASP A 106 -9.59 4.57 22.01
N ALA A 107 -8.90 4.65 20.87
CA ALA A 107 -8.83 5.82 20.00
C ALA A 107 -10.00 5.95 18.99
N ARG A 108 -10.93 4.99 18.97
CA ARG A 108 -12.09 4.88 18.05
C ARG A 108 -11.72 4.97 16.57
N VAL A 109 -10.55 4.45 16.19
CA VAL A 109 -10.08 4.39 14.81
C VAL A 109 -10.46 3.05 14.18
N ILE A 110 -11.18 3.07 13.06
CA ILE A 110 -11.58 1.85 12.34
C ILE A 110 -10.64 1.65 11.15
N ILE A 111 -9.86 0.57 11.15
CA ILE A 111 -9.03 0.20 9.99
C ILE A 111 -9.77 -0.84 9.13
N VAL A 112 -10.16 -0.45 7.93
CA VAL A 112 -10.59 -1.37 6.86
C VAL A 112 -9.33 -1.88 6.18
N ARG A 113 -9.08 -3.19 6.19
CA ARG A 113 -7.85 -3.75 5.60
C ARG A 113 -7.93 -3.82 4.08
N ALA A 114 -6.82 -3.54 3.41
CA ALA A 114 -6.69 -3.76 1.98
C ALA A 114 -6.63 -5.28 1.68
N PRO A 115 -7.22 -5.77 0.56
CA PRO A 115 -7.17 -7.19 0.21
C PRO A 115 -5.75 -7.72 0.05
N THR A 116 -5.53 -8.95 0.51
CA THR A 116 -4.22 -9.61 0.49
C THR A 116 -3.58 -9.60 -0.90
N GLY A 117 -2.33 -9.17 -0.98
CA GLY A 117 -1.57 -9.06 -2.22
C GLY A 117 -1.75 -7.74 -2.96
N MET A 118 -2.62 -6.82 -2.54
CA MET A 118 -2.70 -5.47 -3.12
C MET A 118 -1.48 -4.62 -2.74
N SER A 119 -1.08 -3.68 -3.60
CA SER A 119 0.07 -2.80 -3.35
C SER A 119 -0.03 -2.04 -2.03
N ARG A 120 -1.25 -1.63 -1.64
CA ARG A 120 -1.52 -0.90 -0.39
C ARG A 120 -1.31 -1.76 0.85
N GLU A 121 -1.67 -3.04 0.82
CA GLU A 121 -1.33 -3.98 1.91
C GLU A 121 0.19 -4.16 2.00
N ARG A 122 0.85 -4.43 0.86
CA ARG A 122 2.30 -4.67 0.81
C ARG A 122 3.15 -3.47 1.25
N SER A 123 2.64 -2.25 1.10
CA SER A 123 3.35 -1.03 1.51
C SER A 123 3.08 -0.62 2.96
N ASN A 124 2.16 -1.30 3.66
CA ASN A 124 1.85 -0.98 5.05
C ASN A 124 2.95 -1.47 6.01
N ASN A 125 3.49 -0.56 6.80
CA ASN A 125 4.46 -0.83 7.87
C ASN A 125 3.96 -0.36 9.26
N THR A 126 2.66 -0.05 9.36
CA THR A 126 1.98 0.39 10.59
C THR A 126 2.14 -0.66 11.70
N ARG A 127 2.59 -0.22 12.88
CA ARG A 127 2.95 -1.13 13.98
C ARG A 127 2.86 -0.46 15.36
N LEU A 128 2.53 -1.25 16.38
CA LEU A 128 2.57 -0.79 17.77
C LEU A 128 4.01 -0.79 18.32
N ASN A 129 4.49 0.36 18.78
CA ASN A 129 5.72 0.47 19.54
C ASN A 129 5.47 0.05 21.00
N LYS A 130 5.75 -1.22 21.31
CA LYS A 130 5.57 -1.82 22.64
C LYS A 130 6.24 -1.05 23.79
N LYS A 131 7.32 -0.29 23.54
CA LYS A 131 8.03 0.48 24.58
C LYS A 131 7.36 1.81 24.94
N ARG A 132 6.62 2.41 24.00
CA ARG A 132 5.96 3.72 24.16
C ARG A 132 4.44 3.63 24.18
N THR A 133 3.88 2.42 23.99
CA THR A 133 2.44 2.16 23.83
C THR A 133 1.76 3.08 22.79
N GLN A 134 2.51 3.43 21.74
CA GLN A 134 2.13 4.32 20.66
C GLN A 134 2.16 3.56 19.32
N ILE A 135 1.24 3.85 18.42
CA ILE A 135 1.26 3.39 17.04
C ILE A 135 2.26 4.25 16.24
N ILE A 136 3.11 3.56 15.48
CA ILE A 136 3.84 4.14 14.35
C ILE A 136 3.00 3.81 13.13
N TRP A 137 2.45 4.85 12.51
CA TRP A 137 1.63 4.77 11.31
C TRP A 137 2.50 4.85 10.06
N THR A 138 2.16 4.07 9.04
CA THR A 138 2.46 4.47 7.66
C THR A 138 1.50 5.61 7.28
N LEU A 139 1.99 6.65 6.61
CA LEU A 139 1.18 7.73 6.03
C LEU A 139 1.49 7.83 4.53
N GLU A 140 0.45 7.96 3.71
CA GLU A 140 0.56 8.32 2.29
C GLU A 140 0.31 9.81 2.14
N TRP A 141 1.32 10.55 1.69
CA TRP A 141 1.20 11.94 1.30
C TRP A 141 0.91 12.01 -0.19
N ILE A 142 -0.12 12.75 -0.59
CA ILE A 142 -0.41 13.09 -1.98
C ILE A 142 -0.26 14.60 -2.12
N HIS A 143 0.64 15.03 -2.99
CA HIS A 143 0.92 16.44 -3.25
C HIS A 143 0.02 16.98 -4.38
N GLU A 144 0.03 18.29 -4.61
CA GLU A 144 -0.75 18.94 -5.68
C GLU A 144 -0.28 18.53 -7.09
N ASP A 145 0.99 18.11 -7.25
CA ASP A 145 1.55 17.52 -8.48
C ASP A 145 1.17 16.03 -8.69
N GLN A 146 0.27 15.49 -7.84
CA GLN A 146 -0.12 14.08 -7.77
C GLN A 146 1.02 13.10 -7.41
N SER A 147 2.21 13.59 -7.04
CA SER A 147 3.28 12.74 -6.52
C SER A 147 2.86 12.15 -5.17
N ARG A 148 3.27 10.89 -4.93
CA ARG A 148 2.91 10.12 -3.75
C ARG A 148 4.15 9.70 -2.99
N GLU A 149 4.14 9.94 -1.69
CA GLU A 149 5.23 9.55 -0.79
C GLU A 149 4.68 8.77 0.41
N LEU A 150 5.46 7.79 0.89
CA LEU A 150 5.14 7.03 2.10
C LEU A 150 6.12 7.42 3.21
N GLN A 151 5.59 7.72 4.39
CA GLN A 151 6.36 8.10 5.57
C GLN A 151 5.94 7.22 6.78
N GLU A 152 6.87 6.92 7.68
CA GLU A 152 6.53 6.36 8.99
C GLU A 152 6.50 7.47 10.04
N VAL A 153 5.37 7.63 10.73
CA VAL A 153 5.11 8.75 11.65
C VAL A 153 4.50 8.24 12.96
N GLY A 154 4.92 8.79 14.09
CA GLY A 154 4.34 8.46 15.39
C GLY A 154 3.00 9.15 15.61
N GLU A 155 2.06 8.50 16.28
CA GLU A 155 0.72 9.05 16.54
C GLU A 155 0.71 10.43 17.25
N THR A 156 1.74 10.75 18.03
CA THR A 156 1.85 12.04 18.74
C THR A 156 2.53 13.14 17.93
N THR A 157 3.00 12.86 16.72
CA THR A 157 3.60 13.87 15.84
C THR A 157 2.51 14.77 15.26
N GLN A 158 2.78 16.07 15.17
CA GLN A 158 1.89 17.05 14.51
C GLN A 158 1.92 16.86 12.99
N ILE A 159 0.82 17.16 12.29
CA ILE A 159 0.73 17.00 10.84
C ILE A 159 1.75 17.90 10.12
N SER A 160 1.87 19.17 10.54
CA SER A 160 2.85 20.12 9.99
C SER A 160 4.31 19.65 10.18
N GLU A 161 4.64 19.16 11.38
CA GLU A 161 5.97 18.64 11.70
C GLU A 161 6.30 17.37 10.89
N ALA A 162 5.35 16.44 10.76
CA ALA A 162 5.52 15.25 9.94
C ALA A 162 5.82 15.61 8.48
N TYR A 163 5.05 16.54 7.91
CA TYR A 163 5.26 17.05 6.55
C TYR A 163 6.60 17.78 6.39
N ARG A 164 6.98 18.63 7.36
CA ARG A 164 8.28 19.32 7.38
C ARG A 164 9.43 18.33 7.38
N LEU A 165 9.33 17.25 8.15
CA LEU A 165 10.31 16.17 8.18
C LEU A 165 10.36 15.40 6.84
N LEU A 166 9.23 15.19 6.15
CA LEU A 166 9.21 14.58 4.82
C LEU A 166 10.01 15.44 3.82
N LEU A 167 9.70 16.74 3.73
CA LEU A 167 10.39 17.68 2.84
C LEU A 167 11.89 17.78 3.13
N ALA A 168 12.29 17.70 4.41
CA ALA A 168 13.70 17.68 4.80
C ALA A 168 14.45 16.43 4.31
N HIS A 169 13.79 15.27 4.23
CA HIS A 169 14.38 14.05 3.65
C HIS A 169 14.40 14.07 2.11
N ARG A 170 13.51 14.84 1.48
CA ARG A 170 13.45 15.01 0.01
C ARG A 170 14.58 15.89 -0.54
N GLN A 171 15.23 16.71 0.30
CA GLN A 171 16.44 17.43 -0.11
C GLN A 171 17.66 16.49 -0.14
N PRO A 172 18.43 16.45 -1.25
CA PRO A 172 19.63 15.62 -1.31
C PRO A 172 20.64 16.06 -0.25
N LEU A 173 21.27 15.10 0.42
CA LEU A 173 22.34 15.33 1.39
C LEU A 173 23.61 15.86 0.71
N THR A 174 23.59 17.13 0.31
CA THR A 174 24.78 17.84 -0.16
C THR A 174 25.80 17.87 0.98
N HIS A 175 26.89 17.12 0.80
CA HIS A 175 28.06 17.09 1.70
C HIS A 175 27.95 16.33 3.03
N ARG A 176 27.43 15.09 3.00
CA ARG A 176 27.73 14.12 4.08
C ARG A 176 29.11 13.48 3.86
N GLN A 177 30.18 14.15 4.32
CA GLN A 177 31.54 13.59 4.29
C GLN A 177 31.59 12.23 5.02
N SER A 178 31.70 11.14 4.25
CA SER A 178 31.79 9.79 4.79
C SER A 178 33.19 9.51 5.37
N LYS A 179 33.38 9.79 6.68
CA LYS A 179 34.52 9.26 7.44
C LYS A 179 34.32 7.75 7.72
N SER A 180 34.35 6.93 6.66
CA SER A 180 34.37 5.48 6.77
C SER A 180 35.72 5.02 7.33
N LYS A 181 35.78 4.74 8.64
CA LYS A 181 36.94 4.10 9.29
C LYS A 181 37.15 2.69 8.74
N LYS A 182 37.97 2.56 7.70
CA LYS A 182 38.45 1.28 7.15
C LYS A 182 39.39 0.62 8.17
N ARG A 183 38.85 -0.21 9.06
CA ARG A 183 39.67 -1.08 9.93
C ARG A 183 40.30 -2.16 9.07
N LYS A 184 41.61 -2.04 8.86
CA LYS A 184 42.47 -3.06 8.27
C LYS A 184 42.61 -4.21 9.27
N PHE A 185 42.29 -5.43 8.86
CA PHE A 185 42.70 -6.65 9.57
C PHE A 185 43.63 -7.42 8.65
N GLN A 186 44.68 -8.01 9.22
CA GLN A 186 45.71 -8.73 8.48
C GLN A 186 45.39 -10.23 8.43
N ASP A 187 45.94 -10.85 7.40
CA ASP A 187 45.86 -12.26 7.03
C ASP A 187 46.88 -13.11 7.79
N GLU A 188 46.58 -14.41 7.98
CA GLU A 188 47.58 -15.50 8.07
C GLU A 188 46.93 -16.91 8.10
N SER A 189 47.54 -17.83 7.32
CA SER A 189 47.51 -19.32 7.41
C SER A 189 46.32 -20.17 6.89
N ALA A 190 46.33 -20.38 5.56
CA ALA A 190 46.60 -21.67 4.86
C ALA A 190 45.89 -23.01 5.20
N LYS A 191 45.24 -23.63 4.19
CA LYS A 191 45.55 -25.00 3.70
C LYS A 191 45.01 -25.32 2.27
N GLU A 192 45.66 -26.28 1.61
CA GLU A 192 45.65 -26.65 0.17
C GLU A 192 44.43 -27.53 -0.28
N LEU A 193 43.79 -27.29 -1.45
CA LEU A 193 43.94 -27.87 -2.83
C LEU A 193 43.51 -29.36 -3.01
N PRO A 194 43.22 -29.86 -4.25
CA PRO A 194 43.28 -29.25 -5.60
C PRO A 194 41.86 -29.20 -6.30
N GLU A 195 41.61 -29.04 -7.61
CA GLU A 195 42.44 -28.93 -8.84
C GLU A 195 41.80 -28.02 -9.94
N ALA A 196 41.66 -28.49 -11.20
CA ALA A 196 41.31 -27.74 -12.44
C ALA A 196 40.42 -28.62 -13.40
N PRO A 197 40.03 -28.25 -14.65
CA PRO A 197 40.53 -27.16 -15.50
C PRO A 197 39.49 -26.30 -16.28
N GLU A 198 40.05 -25.38 -17.07
CA GLU A 198 39.47 -24.24 -17.79
C GLU A 198 38.83 -24.59 -19.16
N TYR A 199 38.01 -23.68 -19.73
CA TYR A 199 38.13 -23.33 -21.16
C TYR A 199 37.64 -21.90 -21.49
N THR A 200 38.05 -21.43 -22.67
CA THR A 200 38.09 -20.03 -23.12
C THR A 200 36.97 -19.63 -24.08
N THR A 201 36.51 -18.38 -24.01
CA THR A 201 35.90 -17.60 -25.14
C THR A 201 36.24 -16.12 -24.92
N VAL A 202 37.06 -15.42 -25.70
CA VAL A 202 37.09 -15.16 -27.16
C VAL A 202 35.87 -14.38 -27.67
N THR A 203 36.08 -13.07 -27.86
CA THR A 203 35.19 -12.08 -28.47
C THR A 203 35.05 -12.25 -29.98
N ARG A 204 33.94 -11.78 -30.56
CA ARG A 204 33.92 -11.35 -31.97
C ARG A 204 32.92 -10.22 -32.23
N HIS A 205 33.42 -9.20 -32.92
CA HIS A 205 32.73 -7.97 -33.30
C HIS A 205 31.98 -8.05 -34.67
N GLU A 206 31.07 -7.08 -34.83
CA GLU A 206 30.81 -6.23 -36.03
C GLU A 206 30.08 -6.76 -37.30
N ALA A 207 29.43 -5.93 -38.13
CA ALA A 207 29.26 -4.45 -38.18
C ALA A 207 27.95 -4.05 -38.92
N ARG A 208 27.48 -2.78 -38.77
CA ARG A 208 27.18 -1.81 -39.88
C ARG A 208 26.60 -0.47 -39.33
N GLN A 209 27.37 0.63 -39.42
CA GLN A 209 27.22 1.77 -40.38
C GLN A 209 25.99 2.67 -40.11
N SER A 210 25.98 4.02 -40.02
CA SER A 210 26.88 5.19 -40.27
C SER A 210 25.91 6.42 -40.41
N PRO A 211 26.28 7.72 -40.65
CA PRO A 211 27.50 8.51 -40.35
C PRO A 211 27.23 9.96 -39.81
N MET A 212 28.29 10.81 -39.77
CA MET A 212 28.34 12.30 -39.77
C MET A 212 28.15 13.10 -38.46
N ARG A 213 28.80 14.27 -38.23
CA ARG A 213 30.03 14.91 -38.80
C ARG A 213 30.40 16.22 -38.00
N VAL A 214 31.61 16.32 -37.41
CA VAL A 214 32.48 17.55 -37.26
C VAL A 214 31.99 18.68 -36.31
N GLU A 215 32.77 19.60 -35.69
CA GLU A 215 34.18 20.09 -35.79
C GLU A 215 34.85 20.37 -34.39
N GLU A 216 36.03 21.00 -34.42
CA GLU A 216 37.05 21.40 -33.40
C GLU A 216 36.56 22.32 -32.23
N GLU A 217 37.36 22.81 -31.24
CA GLU A 217 38.80 23.13 -31.14
C GLU A 217 39.33 23.18 -29.66
N GLU A 218 40.51 23.79 -29.44
CA GLU A 218 41.45 23.64 -28.31
C GLU A 218 41.42 24.75 -27.20
N ALA A 219 42.24 24.49 -26.16
CA ALA A 219 43.02 25.46 -25.36
C ALA A 219 42.45 26.16 -24.08
N LYS A 220 43.31 26.08 -23.04
CA LYS A 220 43.46 26.91 -21.81
C LYS A 220 44.13 28.28 -22.16
N PRO A 221 44.37 29.30 -21.26
CA PRO A 221 44.69 29.13 -19.82
C PRO A 221 44.46 30.29 -18.80
N ALA A 222 44.84 29.98 -17.54
CA ALA A 222 45.59 30.81 -16.57
C ALA A 222 44.94 31.91 -15.70
N SER A 223 45.50 31.96 -14.46
CA SER A 223 45.65 33.09 -13.50
C SER A 223 44.73 33.08 -12.27
N ALA A 224 45.17 33.44 -11.05
CA ALA A 224 46.51 33.51 -10.42
C ALA A 224 46.37 33.72 -8.89
N SER A 225 47.42 33.44 -8.10
CA SER A 225 47.59 33.75 -6.66
C SER A 225 46.63 33.04 -5.66
N GLY A 226 47.02 32.60 -4.45
CA GLY A 226 48.19 32.94 -3.62
C GLY A 226 47.85 34.07 -2.64
N VAL A 227 48.15 34.04 -1.32
CA VAL A 227 48.99 33.16 -0.48
C VAL A 227 48.59 33.26 1.01
N ASP A 228 49.20 32.38 1.84
CA ASP A 228 49.52 32.55 3.29
C ASP A 228 48.39 32.52 4.36
N LEU A 229 48.61 32.21 5.66
CA LEU A 229 49.78 31.75 6.47
C LEU A 229 49.34 30.52 7.33
N SER A 230 50.04 29.38 7.34
CA SER A 230 51.08 28.91 8.28
C SER A 230 50.67 28.21 9.61
N VAL A 231 51.46 27.19 9.97
CA VAL A 231 51.29 26.19 11.04
C VAL A 231 52.16 26.54 12.27
N GLY A 232 51.73 26.19 13.50
CA GLY A 232 52.59 26.25 14.69
C GLY A 232 51.95 25.76 16.00
N ASN A 233 52.17 24.50 16.37
CA ASN A 233 51.91 23.92 17.72
C ASN A 233 53.09 24.29 18.68
N PRO A 234 53.15 23.99 20.02
CA PRO A 234 52.78 22.69 20.62
C PRO A 234 52.39 22.57 22.14
N THR A 235 51.99 21.33 22.52
CA THR A 235 52.28 20.58 23.79
C THR A 235 51.60 20.84 25.17
N THR A 236 50.85 19.81 25.61
CA THR A 236 51.01 18.96 26.84
C THR A 236 50.18 19.14 28.14
N LYS A 237 49.85 17.95 28.71
CA LYS A 237 49.37 17.61 30.08
C LYS A 237 47.89 17.94 30.41
N SER A 238 47.19 17.24 31.32
CA SER A 238 47.19 15.81 31.75
C SER A 238 45.99 15.57 32.71
N ALA A 239 45.48 14.33 32.77
CA ALA A 239 44.75 13.71 33.90
C ALA A 239 43.34 14.19 34.36
N LEU A 240 42.36 13.26 34.22
CA LEU A 240 41.40 12.73 35.23
C LEU A 240 40.22 13.56 35.82
N GLU A 241 39.20 12.78 36.21
CA GLU A 241 38.07 13.03 37.17
C GLU A 241 36.74 13.67 36.69
N ASP A 242 35.80 12.78 36.34
CA ASP A 242 34.42 12.55 36.81
C ASP A 242 33.46 13.66 37.38
N CYS A 243 32.17 13.35 37.23
CA CYS A 243 31.00 13.73 38.05
C CYS A 243 30.26 15.09 37.87
N SER A 244 29.09 14.96 37.19
CA SER A 244 27.78 15.59 37.51
C SER A 244 27.48 17.10 37.34
N THR A 245 26.45 17.34 36.52
CA THR A 245 25.30 18.26 36.74
C THR A 245 25.54 19.77 36.90
N GLU A 246 25.12 20.54 35.88
CA GLU A 246 24.25 21.73 36.05
C GLU A 246 23.35 21.92 34.80
N GLN A 247 22.22 22.62 34.97
CA GLN A 247 21.20 22.82 33.93
C GLN A 247 21.64 23.74 32.77
N LEU A 248 20.98 23.59 31.61
CA LEU A 248 20.88 24.61 30.58
C LEU A 248 19.41 25.04 30.37
N PRO A 249 19.15 26.27 29.91
CA PRO A 249 17.93 27.00 30.26
C PRO A 249 16.74 26.75 29.32
N ALA A 250 15.58 27.23 29.76
CA ALA A 250 14.36 27.27 28.96
C ALA A 250 14.41 28.44 27.97
N ASP A 251 14.69 28.16 26.69
CA ASP A 251 14.46 29.10 25.60
C ASP A 251 13.05 28.90 25.02
N THR A 252 12.16 29.84 25.36
CA THR A 252 10.91 30.09 24.64
C THR A 252 11.24 30.54 23.22
N ASN A 253 11.17 29.63 22.25
CA ASN A 253 11.28 29.96 20.83
C ASN A 253 9.90 30.01 20.20
N ASP A 254 9.46 31.22 19.83
CA ASP A 254 8.31 31.44 18.95
C ASP A 254 8.52 30.73 17.60
N ALA A 255 7.87 29.58 17.44
CA ALA A 255 7.91 28.80 16.22
C ALA A 255 7.08 29.48 15.12
N LYS A 256 7.73 30.39 14.37
CA LYS A 256 7.15 31.00 13.17
C LYS A 256 6.69 29.90 12.20
N PRO A 257 5.43 29.88 11.74
CA PRO A 257 4.89 28.76 10.96
C PRO A 257 5.63 28.59 9.64
N ILE A 258 6.16 27.39 9.43
CA ILE A 258 6.85 26.99 8.20
C ILE A 258 5.79 26.52 7.20
N CYS A 259 5.66 27.24 6.09
CA CYS A 259 4.60 27.12 5.06
C CYS A 259 3.20 27.60 5.50
N PRO A 260 2.93 28.93 5.53
CA PRO A 260 1.60 29.48 5.77
C PRO A 260 0.58 29.29 4.60
N ASP A 261 0.99 28.65 3.50
CA ASP A 261 0.23 28.53 2.25
C ASP A 261 -0.01 27.07 1.84
N VAL A 262 -0.05 26.17 2.84
CA VAL A 262 -0.23 24.73 2.67
C VAL A 262 -1.31 24.23 3.63
N HIS A 263 -2.32 23.58 3.06
CA HIS A 263 -3.46 23.03 3.76
C HIS A 263 -3.44 21.51 3.69
N PHE A 264 -3.79 20.86 4.80
CA PHE A 264 -3.76 19.40 4.96
C PHE A 264 -5.17 18.84 5.03
N TYR A 265 -5.41 17.74 4.33
CA TYR A 265 -6.71 17.09 4.26
C TYR A 265 -6.59 15.57 4.37
N LEU A 266 -7.33 14.94 5.27
CA LEU A 266 -7.47 13.48 5.30
C LEU A 266 -8.44 13.06 4.19
N VAL A 267 -8.04 12.11 3.36
CA VAL A 267 -8.89 11.54 2.31
C VAL A 267 -9.85 10.52 2.93
N LYS A 268 -11.16 10.73 2.76
CA LYS A 268 -12.21 9.81 3.24
C LYS A 268 -12.22 8.54 2.36
N PRO A 269 -12.13 7.33 2.94
CA PRO A 269 -12.15 6.09 2.15
C PRO A 269 -13.56 5.77 1.63
N HIS A 270 -13.62 4.87 0.63
CA HIS A 270 -14.86 4.37 0.01
C HIS A 270 -15.74 5.42 -0.70
N THR A 271 -15.16 6.55 -1.11
CA THR A 271 -15.84 7.55 -1.95
C THR A 271 -15.55 7.34 -3.43
N SER A 272 -16.38 7.93 -4.31
CA SER A 272 -16.21 7.81 -5.77
C SER A 272 -14.86 8.37 -6.23
N SER A 273 -14.18 7.68 -7.14
CA SER A 273 -12.93 8.17 -7.73
C SER A 273 -13.08 9.48 -8.54
N THR A 274 -14.32 9.90 -8.85
CA THR A 274 -14.62 11.18 -9.52
C THR A 274 -14.82 12.36 -8.55
N ARG A 275 -15.05 12.09 -7.25
CA ARG A 275 -15.25 13.09 -6.19
C ARG A 275 -14.46 12.66 -4.96
N CYS A 276 -13.23 13.15 -4.85
CA CYS A 276 -12.36 12.87 -3.72
C CYS A 276 -12.82 13.67 -2.51
N VAL A 277 -13.32 13.00 -1.48
CA VAL A 277 -13.86 13.67 -0.29
C VAL A 277 -12.75 13.92 0.72
N LEU A 278 -12.64 15.17 1.15
CA LEU A 278 -11.57 15.71 1.97
C LEU A 278 -12.09 16.15 3.34
N ILE A 279 -11.34 15.84 4.38
CA ILE A 279 -11.58 16.26 5.76
C ILE A 279 -10.44 17.21 6.15
N PRO A 280 -10.69 18.53 6.37
CA PRO A 280 -9.66 19.48 6.76
C PRO A 280 -8.94 19.06 8.06
N LEU A 281 -7.61 19.12 8.07
CA LEU A 281 -6.77 18.82 9.24
C LEU A 281 -6.07 20.09 9.74
N PRO A 282 -6.15 20.42 11.05
CA PRO A 282 -5.36 21.49 11.63
C PRO A 282 -3.86 21.13 11.61
N PRO A 283 -2.96 22.01 11.15
CA PRO A 283 -1.53 21.72 11.04
C PRO A 283 -0.88 21.33 12.37
N ASP A 284 -1.28 22.00 13.45
CA ASP A 284 -0.73 21.84 14.80
C ASP A 284 -1.36 20.68 15.60
N SER A 285 -2.36 20.02 15.04
CA SER A 285 -2.99 18.86 15.68
C SER A 285 -2.14 17.60 15.49
N THR A 286 -2.21 16.70 16.47
CA THR A 286 -1.49 15.42 16.39
C THR A 286 -2.21 14.45 15.46
N LEU A 287 -1.45 13.53 14.86
CA LEU A 287 -2.01 12.47 14.02
C LEU A 287 -3.08 11.65 14.76
N ALA A 288 -2.86 11.33 16.05
CA ALA A 288 -3.83 10.63 16.90
C ALA A 288 -5.16 11.40 17.06
N ALA A 289 -5.12 12.74 17.09
CA ALA A 289 -6.32 13.56 17.15
C ALA A 289 -7.03 13.60 15.78
N CYS A 290 -6.28 13.71 14.68
CA CYS A 290 -6.82 13.71 13.31
C CYS A 290 -7.56 12.42 12.94
N LEU A 291 -7.06 11.27 13.41
CA LEU A 291 -7.62 9.95 13.06
C LEU A 291 -8.73 9.47 14.00
N ARG A 292 -8.94 10.16 15.13
CA ARG A 292 -9.96 9.79 16.11
C ARG A 292 -11.36 9.82 15.50
N ASP A 293 -12.17 8.82 15.82
CA ASP A 293 -13.53 8.63 15.27
C ASP A 293 -13.56 8.50 13.72
N ARG A 294 -12.42 8.23 13.05
CA ARG A 294 -12.32 8.10 11.58
C ARG A 294 -12.14 6.65 11.12
N VAL A 295 -12.56 6.41 9.87
CA VAL A 295 -12.31 5.16 9.13
C VAL A 295 -11.10 5.36 8.23
N VAL A 296 -10.20 4.38 8.21
CA VAL A 296 -8.93 4.38 7.48
C VAL A 296 -8.81 3.11 6.64
N LEU A 297 -8.51 3.25 5.35
CA LEU A 297 -8.24 2.10 4.48
C LEU A 297 -6.75 1.71 4.55
N GLU A 298 -6.43 0.63 5.28
CA GLU A 298 -5.10 0.06 5.59
C GLU A 298 -4.14 1.00 6.35
N PHE A 299 -3.96 2.22 5.87
CA PHE A 299 -3.24 3.34 6.50
C PHE A 299 -3.81 4.69 6.02
N PRO A 300 -3.59 5.81 6.75
CA PRO A 300 -4.14 7.12 6.35
C PRO A 300 -3.49 7.70 5.09
N THR A 301 -4.29 8.43 4.32
CA THR A 301 -3.85 9.20 3.13
C THR A 301 -4.15 10.67 3.37
N ILE A 302 -3.12 11.51 3.31
CA ILE A 302 -3.22 12.97 3.50
C ILE A 302 -2.97 13.64 2.14
N GLN A 303 -3.98 14.33 1.63
CA GLN A 303 -3.86 15.23 0.49
C GLN A 303 -3.33 16.58 0.99
N VAL A 304 -2.36 17.11 0.27
CA VAL A 304 -1.74 18.42 0.50
C VAL A 304 -2.12 19.32 -0.68
N LEU A 305 -2.65 20.51 -0.40
CA LEU A 305 -3.04 21.51 -1.40
C LEU A 305 -2.62 22.91 -0.93
N SER A 306 -2.33 23.82 -1.85
CA SER A 306 -2.18 25.24 -1.49
C SER A 306 -3.52 25.92 -1.17
N LYS A 307 -4.66 25.38 -1.65
CA LYS A 307 -5.99 25.99 -1.45
C LYS A 307 -6.62 25.71 -0.09
N SER A 308 -7.33 26.71 0.42
CA SER A 308 -8.15 26.62 1.63
C SER A 308 -9.42 25.79 1.41
N PRO A 309 -10.11 25.33 2.47
CA PRO A 309 -11.35 24.56 2.35
C PRO A 309 -12.45 25.29 1.55
N GLU A 310 -12.47 26.61 1.58
CA GLU A 310 -13.42 27.47 0.84
C GLU A 310 -13.14 27.57 -0.67
N SER A 311 -11.98 27.11 -1.14
CA SER A 311 -11.49 27.34 -2.51
C SER A 311 -10.93 26.09 -3.19
N LEU A 312 -11.51 24.92 -2.88
CA LEU A 312 -11.05 23.62 -3.37
C LEU A 312 -11.12 23.49 -4.91
N PRO A 313 -10.14 22.82 -5.56
CA PRO A 313 -10.18 22.53 -6.99
C PRO A 313 -11.30 21.57 -7.40
N SER A 314 -11.73 21.66 -8.67
CA SER A 314 -12.74 20.75 -9.25
C SER A 314 -12.32 19.28 -9.13
N GLY A 315 -13.19 18.45 -8.52
CA GLY A 315 -12.95 17.03 -8.27
C GLY A 315 -12.69 16.69 -6.79
N PHE A 316 -12.49 17.71 -5.94
CA PHE A 316 -12.52 17.58 -4.49
C PHE A 316 -13.86 18.11 -3.93
N GLN A 317 -14.28 17.55 -2.80
CA GLN A 317 -15.49 17.95 -2.05
C GLN A 317 -15.19 17.83 -0.55
N LEU A 318 -15.76 18.68 0.30
CA LEU A 318 -15.62 18.52 1.76
C LEU A 318 -16.49 17.38 2.28
N GLU A 319 -16.13 16.81 3.43
CA GLU A 319 -16.92 15.75 4.07
C GLU A 319 -18.34 16.20 4.40
N ASP A 320 -18.53 17.43 4.91
CA ASP A 320 -19.84 17.94 5.29
C ASP A 320 -20.77 18.06 4.06
N ASP A 321 -20.30 18.71 2.98
CA ASP A 321 -21.02 18.80 1.70
C ASP A 321 -21.39 17.41 1.15
N TYR A 322 -20.47 16.44 1.25
CA TYR A 322 -20.69 15.08 0.77
C TYR A 322 -21.75 14.34 1.60
N LEU A 323 -21.77 14.52 2.91
CA LEU A 323 -22.78 13.91 3.79
C LEU A 323 -24.16 14.53 3.58
N ASP A 324 -24.23 15.85 3.33
CA ASP A 324 -25.46 16.54 2.97
C ASP A 324 -26.02 16.05 1.63
N ASP A 325 -25.17 15.94 0.60
CA ASP A 325 -25.58 15.41 -0.71
C ASP A 325 -26.02 13.94 -0.61
N PHE A 326 -25.26 13.09 0.09
CA PHE A 326 -25.62 11.69 0.32
C PHE A 326 -26.96 11.55 1.04
N SER A 327 -27.25 12.43 2.01
CA SER A 327 -28.52 12.43 2.76
C SER A 327 -29.71 12.82 1.87
N LYS A 328 -29.52 13.77 0.94
CA LYS A 328 -30.54 14.15 -0.06
C LYS A 328 -30.77 13.01 -1.06
N GLU A 329 -29.69 12.48 -1.65
CA GLU A 329 -29.74 11.35 -2.61
C GLU A 329 -30.43 10.12 -1.99
N GLN A 330 -30.17 9.82 -0.71
CA GLN A 330 -30.85 8.74 0.00
C GLN A 330 -32.34 9.02 0.24
N GLY A 331 -32.73 10.27 0.55
CA GLY A 331 -34.12 10.67 0.68
C GLY A 331 -34.91 10.55 -0.63
N GLU A 332 -34.32 11.02 -1.74
CA GLU A 332 -34.89 10.89 -3.09
C GLU A 332 -35.04 9.42 -3.51
N LEU A 333 -34.05 8.57 -3.21
CA LEU A 333 -34.11 7.13 -3.46
C LEU A 333 -35.24 6.45 -2.67
N ASP A 334 -35.41 6.81 -1.39
CA ASP A 334 -36.46 6.29 -0.53
C ASP A 334 -37.87 6.66 -1.03
N GLU A 335 -38.04 7.87 -1.56
CA GLU A 335 -39.29 8.34 -2.18
C GLU A 335 -39.58 7.61 -3.51
N LEU A 336 -38.57 7.41 -4.34
CA LEU A 336 -38.68 6.63 -5.57
C LEU A 336 -39.01 5.15 -5.29
N LEU A 337 -38.35 4.53 -4.30
CA LEU A 337 -38.63 3.15 -3.89
C LEU A 337 -40.06 3.00 -3.33
N ALA A 338 -40.52 3.95 -2.51
CA ALA A 338 -41.90 3.98 -2.03
C ALA A 338 -42.92 4.10 -3.17
N THR A 339 -42.58 4.80 -4.26
CA THR A 339 -43.43 4.97 -5.44
C THR A 339 -43.46 3.72 -6.34
N VAL A 340 -42.31 3.07 -6.56
CA VAL A 340 -42.17 1.98 -7.55
C VAL A 340 -42.43 0.59 -6.95
N GLN A 341 -41.99 0.31 -5.71
CA GLN A 341 -42.26 -0.95 -5.01
C GLN A 341 -42.50 -0.73 -3.50
N PRO A 342 -43.74 -0.41 -3.09
CA PRO A 342 -44.10 -0.19 -1.69
C PRO A 342 -43.76 -1.38 -0.77
N SER A 343 -43.87 -2.61 -1.29
CA SER A 343 -43.52 -3.85 -0.56
C SER A 343 -42.03 -3.94 -0.26
N LEU A 344 -41.18 -3.57 -1.21
CA LEU A 344 -39.71 -3.66 -1.08
C LEU A 344 -39.18 -2.55 -0.16
N ALA A 345 -39.78 -1.35 -0.24
CA ALA A 345 -39.52 -0.24 0.69
C ALA A 345 -39.85 -0.59 2.16
N LEU A 346 -40.92 -1.36 2.40
CA LEU A 346 -41.27 -1.84 3.75
C LEU A 346 -40.28 -2.88 4.28
N THR A 347 -39.81 -3.81 3.43
CA THR A 347 -38.81 -4.82 3.83
C THR A 347 -37.50 -4.15 4.25
N LEU A 348 -36.97 -3.24 3.43
CA LEU A 348 -35.72 -2.52 3.75
C LEU A 348 -35.85 -1.67 5.02
N LYS A 349 -36.99 -1.00 5.25
CA LYS A 349 -37.24 -0.22 6.48
C LYS A 349 -37.32 -1.10 7.73
N ASN A 350 -37.81 -2.34 7.61
CA ASN A 350 -37.77 -3.31 8.71
C ASN A 350 -36.35 -3.83 8.98
N GLU A 351 -35.57 -4.16 7.94
CA GLU A 351 -34.17 -4.59 8.09
C GLU A 351 -33.31 -3.49 8.75
N HIS A 352 -33.52 -2.22 8.39
CA HIS A 352 -32.80 -1.10 8.99
C HIS A 352 -33.12 -0.91 10.49
N ARG A 353 -34.37 -1.17 10.91
CA ARG A 353 -34.75 -1.17 12.34
C ARG A 353 -34.12 -2.33 13.11
N VAL A 354 -34.06 -3.53 12.52
CA VAL A 354 -33.38 -4.69 13.12
C VAL A 354 -31.88 -4.42 13.25
N ALA A 355 -31.24 -3.84 12.23
CA ALA A 355 -29.83 -3.47 12.28
C ALA A 355 -29.51 -2.43 13.38
N GLN A 356 -30.35 -1.40 13.55
CA GLN A 356 -30.19 -0.41 14.62
C GLN A 356 -30.45 -0.98 16.02
N SER A 357 -31.42 -1.90 16.15
CA SER A 357 -31.73 -2.57 17.43
C SER A 357 -30.60 -3.45 17.99
N THR A 358 -29.57 -3.77 17.20
CA THR A 358 -28.40 -4.55 17.67
C THR A 358 -27.27 -3.69 18.25
N LYS A 359 -27.38 -2.36 18.25
CA LYS A 359 -26.36 -1.44 18.80
C LYS A 359 -26.69 -0.80 20.15
N CYS A 360 -27.91 -0.98 20.66
CA CYS A 360 -28.30 -0.58 22.01
C CYS A 360 -29.18 -1.67 22.63
N LEU A 361 -28.56 -2.59 23.38
CA LEU A 361 -29.26 -3.56 24.24
C LEU A 361 -28.76 -3.41 25.68
N ASP A 362 -29.04 -2.25 26.26
CA ASP A 362 -29.22 -2.04 27.70
C ASP A 362 -30.69 -1.59 27.93
N GLU A 363 -31.65 -2.24 27.25
CA GLU A 363 -33.06 -2.17 27.64
C GLU A 363 -33.37 -3.36 28.54
N ASP A 364 -33.94 -3.08 29.72
CA ASP A 364 -34.34 -4.09 30.70
C ASP A 364 -35.49 -4.95 30.15
N PHE A 365 -35.15 -6.05 29.49
CA PHE A 365 -36.12 -7.09 29.15
C PHE A 365 -36.63 -7.74 30.44
N ASP A 366 -37.93 -7.57 30.74
CA ASP A 366 -38.56 -8.22 31.89
C ASP A 366 -38.62 -9.74 31.68
N ASP A 367 -37.65 -10.46 32.26
CA ASP A 367 -37.50 -11.92 32.22
C ASP A 367 -38.82 -12.66 32.53
N LYS A 368 -39.67 -12.09 33.39
CA LYS A 368 -40.96 -12.70 33.77
C LYS A 368 -41.93 -12.73 32.59
N LYS A 369 -41.89 -11.68 31.75
CA LYS A 369 -42.73 -11.56 30.56
C LYS A 369 -42.28 -12.52 29.46
N ILE A 370 -40.96 -12.74 29.33
CA ILE A 370 -40.39 -13.77 28.45
C ILE A 370 -40.82 -15.16 28.91
N LEU A 371 -40.72 -15.45 30.22
CA LEU A 371 -41.16 -16.72 30.80
C LEU A 371 -42.68 -16.95 30.68
N GLU A 372 -43.51 -15.91 30.73
CA GLU A 372 -44.96 -16.01 30.51
C GLU A 372 -45.31 -16.37 29.06
N VAL A 373 -44.63 -15.75 28.09
CA VAL A 373 -44.81 -16.06 26.65
C VAL A 373 -44.34 -17.48 26.34
N LEU A 374 -43.14 -17.86 26.80
CA LEU A 374 -42.62 -19.22 26.61
C LEU A 374 -43.50 -20.30 27.26
N LYS A 375 -44.13 -20.01 28.41
CA LYS A 375 -45.13 -20.93 28.99
C LYS A 375 -46.37 -21.06 28.12
N ARG A 376 -46.92 -19.96 27.59
CA ARG A 376 -48.07 -20.03 26.67
C ARG A 376 -47.78 -20.92 25.47
N ASP A 377 -46.62 -20.75 24.84
CA ASP A 377 -46.27 -21.50 23.63
C ASP A 377 -46.04 -23.00 23.93
N LEU A 378 -45.46 -23.34 25.09
CA LEU A 378 -45.30 -24.72 25.54
C LEU A 378 -46.62 -25.38 25.96
N ASP A 379 -47.52 -24.64 26.61
CA ASP A 379 -48.86 -25.11 27.00
C ASP A 379 -49.79 -25.29 25.78
N THR A 380 -49.44 -24.73 24.60
CA THR A 380 -50.16 -24.95 23.33
C THR A 380 -49.73 -26.21 22.54
N GLN A 381 -48.89 -27.09 23.11
CA GLN A 381 -48.57 -28.40 22.51
C GLN A 381 -48.97 -29.58 23.42
N PHE A 382 -50.29 -29.78 23.57
CA PHE A 382 -50.91 -31.03 24.00
C PHE A 382 -52.18 -31.32 23.19
#